data_AF-A0A1F3GCK4-F1
#
_entry.id   AF-A0A1F3GCK4-F1
#
_cell.length_a   1.000
_cell.length_b   1.000
_cell.length_c   1.000
_cell.angle_alpha   90.00
_cell.angle_beta   90.00
_cell.angle_gamma   90.00
#
_symmetry.space_group_name_H-M   'P 1'
#
loop_
_entity.id
_entity.type
_entity.pdbx_description
1 polymer ?
#
loop_
_entity_poly.entity_id
_entity_poly.type
_entity_poly.pdbx_seq_one_letter_code
_entity_poly.pdbx_strand_id
1 'polypeptide(L)'
;MKRVLVLLLLCIFSLSSHGQNNDETAQLILTLVKRGGALPSLYTKYYKVKAWSAKQSKPIPGEYENWTLSNFQAAMDVSTKKPIDWGVNGDRYVVVNVVLDPNNRPHRVIDDLAGTKNGLTFTLELYEYDGTFVKTISKWGYLLGSGYHGVVYVQQGVYPTFLSDVIVEKGGSLTYQVYDGVETRLSNLVEESDMRKTLRERKVYLDDNIPLQLSSLFPPKPVFDPEKTAMLEKIKQESPFLQAKYYQTDIYDAGMRNFPVAKQKWNFWNMFIPSDIANQCPIDWGPDGDRYVQFDIEFEGARNYSALQDDLYSTGKRFLFPLRLYESDGRFVKTVAGFGNFFGFGEGSFAFIQEAKNQTVSFFTKLPVEINKPFSYLVEKRTVTKISELLTFNPA
;
A
#
# COMPACT_ATOMS: atom_id res chain seq x y z
N MET A 1 66.08 24.10 -2.76
CA MET A 1 64.96 23.29 -2.21
C MET A 1 63.66 24.11 -2.12
N LYS A 2 63.06 24.51 -3.25
CA LYS A 2 61.76 25.26 -3.27
C LYS A 2 60.77 24.79 -4.35
N ARG A 3 61.13 23.82 -5.19
CA ARG A 3 60.26 23.27 -6.25
C ARG A 3 59.63 21.91 -5.93
N VAL A 4 60.06 21.24 -4.86
CA VAL A 4 59.53 19.91 -4.46
C VAL A 4 58.36 20.03 -3.46
N LEU A 5 58.23 21.15 -2.74
CA LEU A 5 57.19 21.33 -1.73
C LEU A 5 55.80 21.70 -2.31
N VAL A 6 55.76 22.25 -3.53
CA VAL A 6 54.50 22.70 -4.15
C VAL A 6 53.73 21.54 -4.81
N LEU A 7 54.44 20.50 -5.27
CA LEU A 7 53.81 19.30 -5.85
C LEU A 7 53.17 18.39 -4.78
N LEU A 8 53.71 18.36 -3.56
CA LEU A 8 53.15 17.55 -2.47
C LEU A 8 51.87 18.15 -1.86
N LEU A 9 51.71 19.48 -1.94
CA LEU A 9 50.51 20.18 -1.45
C LEU A 9 49.33 20.15 -2.44
N LEU A 10 49.56 19.89 -3.73
CA LEU A 10 48.49 19.70 -4.73
C LEU A 10 47.93 18.27 -4.77
N CYS A 11 48.68 17.27 -4.28
CA CYS A 11 48.17 15.90 -4.15
C CYS A 11 47.24 15.71 -2.94
N ILE A 12 47.34 16.53 -1.89
CA ILE A 12 46.51 16.39 -0.68
C ILE A 12 45.12 17.03 -0.85
N PHE A 13 44.96 17.99 -1.77
CA PHE A 13 43.66 18.60 -2.08
C PHE A 13 42.87 17.91 -3.20
N SER A 14 43.45 16.91 -3.87
CA SER A 14 42.78 16.16 -4.94
C SER A 14 42.27 14.78 -4.50
N LEU A 15 42.49 14.39 -3.24
CA LEU A 15 42.09 13.07 -2.70
C LEU A 15 40.83 13.08 -1.83
N SER A 16 40.20 14.22 -1.59
CA SER A 16 39.01 14.33 -0.72
C SER A 16 37.68 14.56 -1.45
N SER A 17 37.66 14.84 -2.75
CA SER A 17 36.42 15.07 -3.51
C SER A 17 35.79 13.81 -4.12
N HIS A 18 36.57 12.73 -4.30
CA HIS A 18 36.07 11.48 -4.90
C HIS A 18 35.22 10.64 -3.93
N GLY A 19 35.49 10.74 -2.61
CA GLY A 19 34.71 10.04 -1.58
C GLY A 19 33.39 10.76 -1.23
N GLN A 20 33.40 12.09 -1.15
CA GLN A 20 32.21 12.89 -0.80
C GLN A 20 31.12 12.82 -1.88
N ASN A 21 31.51 12.89 -3.16
CA ASN A 21 30.55 12.86 -4.27
C ASN A 21 29.84 11.50 -4.41
N ASN A 22 30.50 10.39 -4.02
CA ASN A 22 29.87 9.07 -4.04
C ASN A 22 28.87 8.88 -2.89
N ASP A 23 29.20 9.36 -1.68
CA ASP A 23 28.30 9.30 -0.53
C ASP A 23 27.06 10.18 -0.74
N GLU A 24 27.22 11.41 -1.24
CA GLU A 24 26.09 12.28 -1.60
C GLU A 24 25.18 11.65 -2.66
N THR A 25 25.77 11.02 -3.68
CA THR A 25 25.01 10.31 -4.72
C THR A 25 24.23 9.13 -4.12
N ALA A 26 24.87 8.35 -3.26
CA ALA A 26 24.22 7.23 -2.58
C ALA A 26 23.04 7.70 -1.70
N GLN A 27 23.22 8.79 -0.96
CA GLN A 27 22.15 9.38 -0.13
C GLN A 27 20.99 9.93 -0.97
N LEU A 28 21.26 10.54 -2.12
CA LEU A 28 20.22 10.97 -3.07
C LEU A 28 19.42 9.79 -3.61
N ILE A 29 20.10 8.71 -4.01
CA ILE A 29 19.45 7.48 -4.47
C ILE A 29 18.59 6.88 -3.36
N LEU A 30 19.14 6.76 -2.15
CA LEU A 30 18.41 6.25 -1.01
C LEU A 30 17.15 7.10 -0.76
N THR A 31 17.30 8.41 -0.68
CA THR A 31 16.18 9.34 -0.46
C THR A 31 15.12 9.22 -1.56
N LEU A 32 15.54 9.08 -2.82
CA LEU A 32 14.62 8.89 -3.93
C LEU A 32 13.84 7.57 -3.79
N VAL A 33 14.52 6.45 -3.52
CA VAL A 33 13.87 5.15 -3.28
C VAL A 33 12.87 5.25 -2.15
N LYS A 34 13.24 5.89 -1.04
CA LYS A 34 12.35 6.02 0.12
C LYS A 34 11.09 6.84 -0.18
N ARG A 35 11.12 7.71 -1.18
CA ARG A 35 9.98 8.59 -1.56
C ARG A 35 9.27 8.14 -2.82
N GLY A 36 9.87 7.27 -3.63
CA GLY A 36 9.41 6.85 -4.96
C GLY A 36 8.14 5.99 -4.95
N GLY A 37 7.86 5.27 -3.86
CA GLY A 37 6.62 4.48 -3.70
C GLY A 37 6.45 3.29 -4.65
N ALA A 38 7.45 2.98 -5.51
CA ALA A 38 7.34 1.95 -6.54
C ALA A 38 7.23 0.52 -6.00
N LEU A 39 7.68 0.28 -4.76
CA LEU A 39 7.59 -1.01 -4.09
C LEU A 39 6.69 -0.89 -2.85
N PRO A 40 5.40 -1.26 -2.94
CA PRO A 40 4.43 -1.07 -1.86
C PRO A 40 4.79 -1.79 -0.55
N SER A 41 5.55 -2.88 -0.63
CA SER A 41 6.00 -3.62 0.57
C SER A 41 7.00 -2.83 1.42
N LEU A 42 7.68 -1.84 0.85
CA LEU A 42 8.39 -0.85 1.63
C LEU A 42 7.35 -0.01 2.37
N TYR A 43 7.52 0.15 3.67
CA TYR A 43 6.66 0.99 4.54
C TYR A 43 5.22 0.52 4.74
N THR A 44 4.80 -0.62 4.17
CA THR A 44 3.55 -1.27 4.57
C THR A 44 3.67 -1.81 5.99
N LYS A 45 2.65 -1.56 6.82
CA LYS A 45 2.55 -2.09 8.18
C LYS A 45 2.12 -3.56 8.13
N TYR A 46 3.02 -4.46 8.50
CA TYR A 46 2.71 -5.88 8.63
C TYR A 46 2.57 -6.28 10.10
N TYR A 47 1.33 -6.41 10.56
CA TYR A 47 1.02 -6.89 11.91
C TYR A 47 1.19 -8.40 12.03
N LYS A 48 1.03 -8.91 13.25
CA LYS A 48 1.13 -10.34 13.59
C LYS A 48 0.36 -11.26 12.64
N VAL A 49 -0.84 -10.87 12.22
CA VAL A 49 -1.71 -11.68 11.34
C VAL A 49 -1.23 -11.69 9.87
N LYS A 50 -0.28 -10.83 9.51
CA LYS A 50 0.27 -10.68 8.15
C LYS A 50 1.75 -11.08 8.03
N ALA A 51 2.44 -11.36 9.13
CA ALA A 51 3.84 -11.74 9.12
C ALA A 51 4.04 -13.21 9.54
N TRP A 52 4.55 -14.03 8.62
CA TRP A 52 4.62 -15.48 8.80
C TRP A 52 6.00 -16.03 8.44
N SER A 53 6.58 -16.85 9.29
CA SER A 53 7.65 -17.74 8.85
C SER A 53 7.05 -18.85 7.99
N ALA A 54 7.60 -19.07 6.80
CA ALA A 54 7.02 -19.96 5.81
C ALA A 54 8.06 -20.90 5.19
N LYS A 55 7.65 -22.12 4.89
CA LYS A 55 8.43 -23.04 4.05
C LYS A 55 8.16 -22.70 2.59
N GLN A 56 9.23 -22.42 1.86
CA GLN A 56 9.18 -22.15 0.42
C GLN A 56 9.26 -23.48 -0.33
N SER A 57 8.46 -23.66 -1.40
CA SER A 57 8.55 -24.85 -2.26
C SER A 57 9.92 -24.98 -2.94
N LYS A 58 10.61 -23.85 -3.10
CA LYS A 58 12.02 -23.74 -3.48
C LYS A 58 12.63 -22.44 -2.96
N PRO A 59 13.98 -22.35 -2.82
CA PRO A 59 14.63 -21.22 -2.15
C PRO A 59 14.47 -19.86 -2.83
N ILE A 60 14.43 -19.81 -4.16
CA ILE A 60 14.26 -18.58 -4.95
C ILE A 60 13.30 -18.91 -6.11
N PRO A 61 12.17 -18.21 -6.25
CA PRO A 61 11.27 -18.39 -7.38
C PRO A 61 11.83 -17.74 -8.65
N GLY A 62 11.45 -18.26 -9.82
CA GLY A 62 11.64 -17.56 -11.09
C GLY A 62 10.60 -16.44 -11.26
N GLU A 63 10.90 -15.48 -12.14
CA GLU A 63 9.92 -14.48 -12.59
C GLU A 63 8.73 -15.17 -13.27
N TYR A 64 7.51 -14.67 -13.04
CA TYR A 64 6.24 -15.16 -13.59
C TYR A 64 5.86 -16.60 -13.19
N GLU A 65 6.54 -17.19 -12.21
CA GLU A 65 6.34 -18.56 -11.80
C GLU A 65 5.30 -18.71 -10.67
N ASN A 66 4.57 -19.83 -10.67
CA ASN A 66 3.79 -20.22 -9.50
C ASN A 66 4.71 -20.69 -8.38
N TRP A 67 4.64 -20.02 -7.24
CA TRP A 67 5.43 -20.34 -6.06
C TRP A 67 4.51 -20.66 -4.88
N THR A 68 4.88 -21.69 -4.11
CA THR A 68 4.07 -22.16 -2.98
C THR A 68 4.81 -21.89 -1.68
N LEU A 69 4.15 -21.15 -0.80
CA LEU A 69 4.52 -20.99 0.59
C LEU A 69 3.62 -21.89 1.44
N SER A 70 4.19 -22.57 2.42
CA SER A 70 3.47 -23.58 3.22
C SER A 70 3.92 -23.59 4.67
N ASN A 71 3.10 -24.21 5.52
CA ASN A 71 3.37 -24.36 6.95
C ASN A 71 3.64 -22.98 7.59
N PHE A 72 2.68 -22.06 7.45
CA PHE A 72 2.78 -20.73 8.04
C PHE A 72 2.88 -20.81 9.56
N GLN A 73 3.98 -20.28 10.11
CA GLN A 73 4.29 -20.25 11.53
C GLN A 73 4.50 -18.81 12.00
N ALA A 74 4.52 -18.61 13.31
CA ALA A 74 4.82 -17.30 13.90
C ALA A 74 6.14 -16.77 13.34
N ALA A 75 6.14 -15.54 12.82
CA ALA A 75 7.35 -14.94 12.27
C ALA A 75 8.47 -14.86 13.32
N MET A 76 9.66 -15.25 12.88
CA MET A 76 10.86 -15.26 13.70
C MET A 76 11.50 -13.89 13.78
N ASP A 77 12.14 -13.59 14.90
CA ASP A 77 13.07 -12.51 15.09
C ASP A 77 14.50 -13.06 15.02
N VAL A 78 15.21 -12.83 13.91
CA VAL A 78 16.57 -13.35 13.72
C VAL A 78 17.56 -12.85 14.77
N SER A 79 17.35 -11.64 15.33
CA SER A 79 18.26 -11.06 16.32
C SER A 79 18.25 -11.83 17.65
N THR A 80 17.12 -12.46 17.98
CA THR A 80 16.95 -13.23 19.22
C THR A 80 16.77 -14.73 18.99
N LYS A 81 16.56 -15.16 17.74
CA LYS A 81 16.21 -16.52 17.34
C LYS A 81 14.95 -17.06 18.04
N LYS A 82 14.00 -16.17 18.34
CA LYS A 82 12.69 -16.47 18.94
C LYS A 82 11.58 -15.88 18.07
N PRO A 83 10.30 -16.25 18.26
CA PRO A 83 9.20 -15.53 17.62
C PRO A 83 9.25 -14.03 17.94
N ILE A 84 8.79 -13.21 17.00
CA ILE A 84 8.68 -11.76 17.20
C ILE A 84 7.78 -11.48 18.41
N ASP A 85 8.24 -10.59 19.28
CA ASP A 85 7.44 -10.04 20.37
C ASP A 85 6.55 -8.91 19.82
N TRP A 86 5.30 -9.25 19.56
CA TRP A 86 4.28 -8.35 19.03
C TRP A 86 3.71 -7.37 20.07
N GLY A 87 4.31 -7.28 21.27
CA GLY A 87 3.84 -6.44 22.36
C GLY A 87 2.72 -7.08 23.15
N VAL A 88 2.34 -6.45 24.26
CA VAL A 88 1.35 -6.99 25.21
C VAL A 88 -0.02 -7.15 24.55
N ASN A 89 -0.41 -6.21 23.70
CA ASN A 89 -1.68 -6.23 22.99
C ASN A 89 -1.60 -6.96 21.62
N GLY A 90 -0.41 -7.36 21.18
CA GLY A 90 -0.22 -7.96 19.85
C GLY A 90 -0.35 -6.98 18.68
N ASP A 91 -0.25 -5.68 18.94
CA ASP A 91 -0.53 -4.57 18.02
C ASP A 91 0.71 -3.93 17.40
N ARG A 92 1.91 -4.42 17.73
CA ARG A 92 3.13 -4.04 17.02
C ARG A 92 3.07 -4.50 15.56
N TYR A 93 3.83 -3.81 14.73
CA TYR A 93 3.97 -4.16 13.32
C TYR A 93 5.43 -4.11 12.88
N VAL A 94 5.74 -4.90 11.85
CA VAL A 94 7.03 -4.83 11.18
C VAL A 94 6.91 -4.08 9.86
N VAL A 95 8.02 -3.45 9.48
CA VAL A 95 8.18 -2.71 8.23
C VAL A 95 9.48 -3.14 7.56
N VAL A 96 9.42 -3.36 6.24
CA VAL A 96 10.63 -3.44 5.42
C VAL A 96 11.07 -2.02 5.12
N ASN A 97 12.31 -1.71 5.46
CA ASN A 97 12.96 -0.45 5.17
C ASN A 97 14.18 -0.70 4.28
N VAL A 98 14.64 0.34 3.58
CA VAL A 98 15.79 0.28 2.68
C VAL A 98 16.90 1.17 3.22
N VAL A 99 18.14 0.67 3.13
CA VAL A 99 19.35 1.35 3.60
C VAL A 99 20.49 1.13 2.60
N LEU A 100 21.53 1.97 2.68
CA LEU A 100 22.77 1.72 1.95
C LEU A 100 23.38 0.39 2.38
N ASP A 101 23.93 -0.35 1.43
CA ASP A 101 24.70 -1.56 1.69
C ASP A 101 26.21 -1.32 1.57
N PRO A 102 26.93 -1.11 2.68
CA PRO A 102 28.37 -0.93 2.65
C PRO A 102 29.15 -2.25 2.53
N ASN A 103 28.48 -3.41 2.64
CA ASN A 103 29.13 -4.71 2.84
C ASN A 103 29.01 -5.66 1.64
N ASN A 104 28.48 -5.19 0.50
CA ASN A 104 28.32 -6.00 -0.70
C ASN A 104 27.56 -7.32 -0.45
N ARG A 105 26.45 -7.27 0.28
CA ARG A 105 25.66 -8.43 0.70
C ARG A 105 25.09 -9.21 -0.49
N PRO A 106 24.81 -10.52 -0.33
CA PRO A 106 24.09 -11.31 -1.32
C PRO A 106 22.73 -10.69 -1.64
N HIS A 107 22.34 -10.73 -2.91
CA HIS A 107 21.05 -10.21 -3.41
C HIS A 107 20.76 -8.75 -3.01
N ARG A 108 21.81 -7.95 -2.83
CA ARG A 108 21.65 -6.50 -2.69
C ARG A 108 21.06 -5.89 -3.96
N VAL A 109 20.39 -4.76 -3.80
CA VAL A 109 19.95 -3.94 -4.92
C VAL A 109 21.15 -3.20 -5.47
N ILE A 110 21.36 -3.27 -6.78
CA ILE A 110 22.46 -2.60 -7.48
C ILE A 110 21.88 -1.53 -8.40
N ASP A 111 22.52 -0.38 -8.46
CA ASP A 111 22.20 0.66 -9.43
C ASP A 111 22.52 0.21 -10.87
N ASP A 112 21.46 -0.18 -11.58
CA ASP A 112 21.46 -0.54 -13.00
C ASP A 112 20.97 0.58 -13.93
N LEU A 113 20.69 1.78 -13.37
CA LEU A 113 20.21 2.94 -14.12
C LEU A 113 21.34 3.93 -14.44
N ALA A 114 22.14 4.28 -13.44
CA ALA A 114 23.21 5.27 -13.56
C ALA A 114 24.61 4.68 -13.37
N GLY A 115 24.71 3.40 -13.00
CA GLY A 115 25.98 2.69 -12.86
C GLY A 115 26.86 3.22 -11.72
N THR A 116 26.28 3.82 -10.68
CA THR A 116 27.00 4.49 -9.58
C THR A 116 27.73 3.52 -8.63
N LYS A 117 27.68 2.20 -8.89
CA LYS A 117 28.21 1.11 -8.04
C LYS A 117 27.64 1.05 -6.61
N ASN A 118 26.81 2.00 -6.23
CA ASN A 118 26.13 2.03 -4.94
C ASN A 118 25.14 0.88 -4.84
N GLY A 119 25.10 0.26 -3.66
CA GLY A 119 24.20 -0.84 -3.35
C GLY A 119 23.27 -0.49 -2.22
N LEU A 120 22.06 -1.06 -2.24
CA LEU A 120 21.09 -0.97 -1.15
C LEU A 120 20.78 -2.37 -0.61
N THR A 121 20.41 -2.44 0.66
CA THR A 121 19.86 -3.65 1.28
C THR A 121 18.63 -3.30 2.09
N PHE A 122 17.90 -4.33 2.50
CA PHE A 122 16.64 -4.18 3.21
C PHE A 122 16.78 -4.56 4.68
N THR A 123 16.24 -3.74 5.57
CA THR A 123 16.09 -4.04 7.00
C THR A 123 14.66 -4.46 7.30
N LEU A 124 14.49 -5.23 8.37
CA LEU A 124 13.18 -5.49 8.98
C LEU A 124 13.17 -4.84 10.36
N GLU A 125 12.26 -3.90 10.54
CA GLU A 125 12.18 -3.05 11.72
C GLU A 125 10.83 -3.25 12.42
N LEU A 126 10.84 -3.24 13.75
CA LEU A 126 9.67 -3.41 14.60
C LEU A 126 9.29 -2.08 15.24
N TYR A 127 7.99 -1.77 15.20
CA TYR A 127 7.43 -0.53 15.72
C TYR A 127 6.27 -0.84 16.68
N GLU A 128 6.08 0.03 17.68
CA GLU A 128 4.85 0.09 18.46
C GLU A 128 3.69 0.57 17.57
N TYR A 129 2.45 0.31 17.99
CA TYR A 129 1.25 0.70 17.23
C TYR A 129 1.20 2.21 16.93
N ASP A 130 1.75 3.05 17.83
CA ASP A 130 1.83 4.50 17.66
C ASP A 130 2.90 5.00 16.69
N GLY A 131 3.69 4.08 16.12
CA GLY A 131 4.81 4.39 15.23
C GLY A 131 6.15 4.59 15.93
N THR A 132 6.23 4.40 17.25
CA THR A 132 7.50 4.45 17.98
C THR A 132 8.38 3.27 17.58
N PHE A 133 9.62 3.54 17.17
CA PHE A 133 10.60 2.50 16.83
C PHE A 133 10.97 1.66 18.06
N VAL A 134 10.86 0.34 17.95
CA VAL A 134 11.24 -0.61 19.00
C VAL A 134 12.66 -1.11 18.76
N LYS A 135 12.91 -1.75 17.61
CA LYS A 135 14.22 -2.30 17.24
C LYS A 135 14.31 -2.73 15.78
N THR A 136 15.54 -2.90 15.29
CA THR A 136 15.81 -3.60 14.04
C THR A 136 15.90 -5.10 14.30
N ILE A 137 14.95 -5.88 13.77
CA ILE A 137 14.93 -7.35 13.82
C ILE A 137 16.05 -7.91 12.92
N SER A 138 16.13 -7.41 11.68
CA SER A 138 17.09 -7.85 10.68
C SER A 138 17.84 -6.66 10.10
N LYS A 139 19.17 -6.66 10.23
CA LYS A 139 20.04 -5.55 9.80
C LYS A 139 20.34 -5.54 8.30
N TRP A 140 20.03 -6.63 7.60
CA TRP A 140 20.16 -6.77 6.15
C TRP A 140 19.37 -8.00 5.70
N GLY A 141 18.95 -8.01 4.45
CA GLY A 141 18.17 -9.08 3.86
C GLY A 141 17.83 -8.75 2.41
N TYR A 142 17.01 -9.60 1.80
CA TYR A 142 16.55 -9.43 0.43
C TYR A 142 15.10 -9.89 0.30
N LEU A 143 14.44 -9.34 -0.69
CA LEU A 143 13.04 -9.61 -1.01
C LEU A 143 12.97 -10.63 -2.15
N LEU A 144 12.10 -11.62 -1.98
CA LEU A 144 11.83 -12.68 -2.93
C LEU A 144 10.35 -12.75 -3.27
N GLY A 145 10.07 -13.15 -4.50
CA GLY A 145 8.74 -13.58 -4.90
C GLY A 145 7.68 -12.49 -4.75
N SER A 146 8.01 -11.25 -5.13
CA SER A 146 7.07 -10.13 -5.05
C SER A 146 5.86 -10.39 -5.96
N GLY A 147 4.66 -10.10 -5.46
CA GLY A 147 3.44 -10.13 -6.25
C GLY A 147 2.22 -9.68 -5.45
N TYR A 148 1.03 -9.77 -6.04
CA TYR A 148 -0.20 -9.22 -5.44
C TYR A 148 -0.64 -9.85 -4.11
N HIS A 149 0.00 -10.94 -3.69
CA HIS A 149 -0.35 -11.65 -2.45
C HIS A 149 0.60 -11.31 -1.28
N GLY A 150 1.70 -10.64 -1.56
CA GLY A 150 2.75 -10.34 -0.59
C GLY A 150 4.16 -10.56 -1.14
N VAL A 151 5.12 -10.51 -0.22
CA VAL A 151 6.54 -10.67 -0.51
C VAL A 151 7.23 -11.49 0.59
N VAL A 152 8.27 -12.23 0.25
CA VAL A 152 9.11 -12.92 1.24
C VAL A 152 10.36 -12.09 1.53
N TYR A 153 10.50 -11.61 2.76
CA TYR A 153 11.74 -11.04 3.26
C TYR A 153 12.62 -12.14 3.88
N VAL A 154 13.84 -12.33 3.35
CA VAL A 154 14.80 -13.29 3.91
C VAL A 154 15.72 -12.59 4.89
N GLN A 155 15.47 -12.80 6.19
CA GLN A 155 16.23 -12.17 7.27
C GLN A 155 17.67 -12.69 7.30
N GLN A 156 18.63 -11.79 7.07
CA GLN A 156 20.07 -12.08 7.08
C GLN A 156 20.47 -13.31 6.26
N GLY A 157 19.73 -13.59 5.18
CA GLY A 157 19.97 -14.73 4.28
C GLY A 157 19.60 -16.10 4.84
N VAL A 158 18.90 -16.19 5.97
CA VAL A 158 18.62 -17.46 6.64
C VAL A 158 17.12 -17.70 6.84
N TYR A 159 16.39 -16.72 7.38
CA TYR A 159 15.01 -16.95 7.84
C TYR A 159 13.99 -16.27 6.92
N PRO A 160 13.25 -17.02 6.09
CA PRO A 160 12.21 -16.46 5.24
C PRO A 160 10.99 -16.04 6.07
N THR A 161 10.54 -14.81 5.85
CA THR A 161 9.34 -14.23 6.46
C THR A 161 8.45 -13.72 5.36
N PHE A 162 7.32 -14.39 5.16
CA PHE A 162 6.27 -13.94 4.27
C PHE A 162 5.51 -12.80 4.92
N LEU A 163 5.53 -11.65 4.25
CA LEU A 163 4.76 -10.45 4.56
C LEU A 163 3.57 -10.48 3.60
N SER A 164 2.42 -10.91 4.13
CA SER A 164 1.24 -11.23 3.34
C SER A 164 0.34 -10.01 3.19
N ASP A 165 -0.16 -9.78 1.99
CA ASP A 165 -1.20 -8.79 1.73
C ASP A 165 -2.61 -9.42 1.73
N VAL A 166 -2.69 -10.75 1.73
CA VAL A 166 -3.94 -11.53 1.80
C VAL A 166 -4.12 -12.18 3.17
N ILE A 167 -5.28 -12.80 3.40
CA ILE A 167 -5.52 -13.59 4.62
C ILE A 167 -4.91 -14.97 4.39
N VAL A 168 -4.08 -15.42 5.34
CA VAL A 168 -3.53 -16.78 5.39
C VAL A 168 -3.69 -17.36 6.78
N GLU A 169 -3.74 -18.68 6.86
CA GLU A 169 -3.96 -19.39 8.12
C GLU A 169 -2.69 -20.10 8.60
N LYS A 170 -2.52 -20.18 9.92
CA LYS A 170 -1.43 -20.93 10.55
C LYS A 170 -1.43 -22.39 10.07
N GLY A 171 -0.27 -22.89 9.65
CA GLY A 171 -0.10 -24.24 9.11
C GLY A 171 -0.58 -24.41 7.68
N GLY A 172 -1.28 -23.42 7.12
CA GLY A 172 -1.81 -23.45 5.76
C GLY A 172 -0.74 -23.30 4.68
N SER A 173 -1.22 -23.11 3.45
CA SER A 173 -0.37 -22.88 2.28
C SER A 173 -1.02 -21.89 1.33
N LEU A 174 -0.19 -21.15 0.59
CA LEU A 174 -0.59 -20.24 -0.46
C LEU A 174 0.26 -20.50 -1.70
N THR A 175 -0.39 -20.70 -2.84
CA THR A 175 0.27 -20.74 -4.15
C THR A 175 -0.14 -19.52 -4.93
N TYR A 176 0.84 -18.73 -5.38
CA TYR A 176 0.57 -17.52 -6.15
C TYR A 176 1.60 -17.35 -7.27
N GLN A 177 1.23 -16.56 -8.28
CA GLN A 177 2.15 -16.17 -9.34
C GLN A 177 3.07 -15.04 -8.84
N VAL A 178 4.37 -15.30 -8.89
CA VAL A 178 5.43 -14.33 -8.61
C VAL A 178 5.62 -13.45 -9.84
N TYR A 179 5.78 -12.14 -9.66
CA TYR A 179 6.18 -11.24 -10.75
C TYR A 179 7.69 -11.09 -10.79
N ASP A 180 8.27 -10.76 -9.64
CA ASP A 180 9.71 -10.57 -9.50
C ASP A 180 10.30 -11.66 -8.59
N GLY A 181 11.25 -12.43 -9.14
CA GLY A 181 11.89 -13.53 -8.43
C GLY A 181 12.70 -13.05 -7.22
N VAL A 182 13.55 -12.03 -7.43
CA VAL A 182 14.36 -11.37 -6.40
C VAL A 182 14.56 -9.89 -6.72
N GLU A 183 14.42 -9.03 -5.71
CA GLU A 183 14.62 -7.59 -5.88
C GLU A 183 16.10 -7.20 -5.82
N THR A 184 16.77 -7.21 -6.97
CA THR A 184 18.20 -6.84 -7.07
C THR A 184 18.48 -5.61 -7.93
N ARG A 185 17.45 -5.02 -8.57
CA ARG A 185 17.62 -3.92 -9.53
C ARG A 185 17.04 -2.62 -8.98
N LEU A 186 17.79 -1.53 -9.08
CA LEU A 186 17.31 -0.21 -8.66
C LEU A 186 16.13 0.25 -9.52
N SER A 187 16.08 -0.17 -10.79
CA SER A 187 14.94 0.07 -11.68
C SER A 187 13.62 -0.48 -11.16
N ASN A 188 13.63 -1.43 -10.23
CA ASN A 188 12.41 -1.96 -9.61
C ASN A 188 11.90 -1.06 -8.47
N LEU A 189 12.72 -0.12 -8.00
CA LEU A 189 12.42 0.72 -6.84
C LEU A 189 12.17 2.20 -7.17
N VAL A 190 12.63 2.66 -8.33
CA VAL A 190 12.50 4.06 -8.77
C VAL A 190 12.34 4.13 -10.28
N GLU A 191 11.57 5.13 -10.73
CA GLU A 191 11.44 5.47 -12.14
C GLU A 191 12.76 6.04 -12.70
N GLU A 192 13.11 5.64 -13.93
CA GLU A 192 14.36 6.08 -14.57
C GLU A 192 14.38 7.61 -14.77
N SER A 193 13.24 8.20 -15.10
CA SER A 193 13.09 9.65 -15.31
C SER A 193 13.39 10.44 -14.04
N ASP A 194 12.87 10.00 -12.90
CA ASP A 194 13.09 10.61 -11.58
C ASP A 194 14.53 10.44 -11.13
N MET A 195 15.12 9.28 -11.38
CA MET A 195 16.53 9.01 -11.11
C MET A 195 17.43 9.96 -11.92
N ARG A 196 17.22 10.07 -13.24
CA ARG A 196 17.97 10.98 -14.12
C ARG A 196 17.82 12.45 -13.68
N LYS A 197 16.62 12.86 -13.30
CA LYS A 197 16.36 14.23 -12.81
C LYS A 197 17.06 14.49 -11.47
N THR A 198 16.93 13.58 -10.53
CA THR A 198 17.53 13.67 -9.18
C THR A 198 19.05 13.78 -9.25
N LEU A 199 19.70 12.98 -10.10
CA LEU A 199 21.15 13.02 -10.25
C LEU A 199 21.64 14.30 -10.96
N ARG A 200 20.92 14.75 -11.99
CA ARG A 200 21.25 15.99 -12.72
C ARG A 200 21.11 17.23 -11.82
N GLU A 201 20.05 17.28 -11.03
CA GLU A 201 19.69 18.46 -10.23
C GLU A 201 20.17 18.37 -8.78
N ARG A 202 20.76 17.23 -8.38
CA ARG A 202 21.24 16.93 -7.01
C ARG A 202 20.18 17.16 -5.93
N LYS A 203 18.92 16.86 -6.26
CA LYS A 203 17.77 17.09 -5.38
C LYS A 203 16.65 16.10 -5.68
N VAL A 204 16.02 15.58 -4.63
CA VAL A 204 14.78 14.79 -4.73
C VAL A 204 13.60 15.75 -4.62
N TYR A 205 12.73 15.75 -5.63
CA TYR A 205 11.53 16.60 -5.70
C TYR A 205 10.25 15.91 -5.25
N LEU A 206 10.36 14.66 -4.81
CA LEU A 206 9.26 13.94 -4.19
C LEU A 206 9.12 14.39 -2.74
N ASP A 207 7.87 14.51 -2.29
CA ASP A 207 7.53 14.80 -0.91
C ASP A 207 7.86 13.62 0.00
N ASP A 208 8.01 13.88 1.30
CA ASP A 208 8.15 12.82 2.29
C ASP A 208 6.81 12.08 2.45
N ASN A 209 6.68 10.94 1.76
CA ASN A 209 5.52 10.04 1.89
C ASN A 209 5.59 9.17 3.17
N ILE A 210 6.80 9.02 3.74
CA ILE A 210 7.16 8.11 4.84
C ILE A 210 6.50 8.46 6.19
N PRO A 211 6.35 9.74 6.59
CA PRO A 211 5.74 10.09 7.88
C PRO A 211 4.25 9.69 7.95
N LEU A 212 3.52 9.76 6.84
CA LEU A 212 2.07 9.45 6.80
C LEU A 212 1.78 7.94 6.84
N GLN A 213 2.66 7.11 6.26
CA GLN A 213 2.48 5.65 6.24
C GLN A 213 2.78 5.00 7.59
N LEU A 214 3.67 5.59 8.39
CA LEU A 214 4.04 5.08 9.71
C LEU A 214 3.23 5.70 10.85
N SER A 215 2.67 6.89 10.64
CA SER A 215 1.84 7.59 11.63
C SER A 215 0.60 6.77 12.03
N SER A 216 0.31 6.71 13.34
CA SER A 216 -1.00 6.35 13.88
C SER A 216 -1.90 7.58 14.11
N LEU A 217 -1.36 8.78 13.91
CA LEU A 217 -2.11 10.02 14.00
C LEU A 217 -2.89 10.23 12.72
N PHE A 218 -4.18 10.20 12.88
CA PHE A 218 -5.14 10.33 11.82
C PHE A 218 -5.71 11.76 11.79
N PRO A 219 -5.88 12.37 10.60
CA PRO A 219 -6.57 13.65 10.51
C PRO A 219 -8.00 13.49 11.08
N PRO A 220 -8.55 14.50 11.78
CA PRO A 220 -9.92 14.40 12.28
C PRO A 220 -10.92 14.34 11.11
N LYS A 221 -12.06 13.67 11.35
CA LYS A 221 -13.20 13.71 10.42
C LYS A 221 -13.65 15.17 10.23
N PRO A 222 -14.05 15.60 9.03
CA PRO A 222 -14.62 16.92 8.82
C PRO A 222 -15.77 17.19 9.79
N VAL A 223 -15.77 18.37 10.39
CA VAL A 223 -16.78 18.81 11.36
C VAL A 223 -17.72 19.81 10.70
N PHE A 224 -19.02 19.59 10.85
CA PHE A 224 -20.06 20.49 10.35
C PHE A 224 -20.77 21.18 11.52
N ASP A 225 -21.54 22.23 11.21
CA ASP A 225 -22.44 22.81 12.21
C ASP A 225 -23.48 21.78 12.71
N PRO A 226 -24.09 22.00 13.89
CA PRO A 226 -24.98 21.00 14.51
C PRO A 226 -26.17 20.59 13.63
N GLU A 227 -26.76 21.53 12.88
CA GLU A 227 -27.91 21.27 12.00
C GLU A 227 -27.52 20.37 10.83
N LYS A 228 -26.41 20.70 10.15
CA LYS A 228 -25.84 19.86 9.09
C LYS A 228 -25.45 18.48 9.60
N THR A 229 -24.84 18.42 10.77
CA THR A 229 -24.42 17.15 11.38
C THR A 229 -25.64 16.26 11.66
N ALA A 230 -26.69 16.80 12.28
CA ALA A 230 -27.93 16.07 12.56
C ALA A 230 -28.58 15.53 11.27
N MET A 231 -28.54 16.31 10.18
CA MET A 231 -29.05 15.88 8.88
C MET A 231 -28.23 14.73 8.29
N LEU A 232 -26.89 14.82 8.26
CA LEU A 232 -26.03 13.77 7.73
C LEU A 232 -26.19 12.46 8.54
N GLU A 233 -26.29 12.56 9.87
CA GLU A 233 -26.52 11.41 10.74
C GLU A 233 -27.89 10.78 10.49
N LYS A 234 -28.95 11.57 10.30
CA LYS A 234 -30.27 11.05 9.91
C LYS A 234 -30.20 10.27 8.60
N ILE A 235 -29.57 10.85 7.57
CA ILE A 235 -29.41 10.20 6.26
C ILE A 235 -28.62 8.89 6.39
N LYS A 236 -27.54 8.90 7.19
CA LYS A 236 -26.73 7.71 7.46
C LYS A 236 -27.55 6.63 8.15
N GLN A 237 -28.36 6.97 9.15
CA GLN A 237 -29.21 6.01 9.88
C GLN A 237 -30.29 5.38 9.01
N GLU A 238 -30.86 6.13 8.07
CA GLU A 238 -31.96 5.67 7.21
C GLU A 238 -31.47 4.90 5.97
N SER A 239 -30.17 4.94 5.65
CA SER A 239 -29.62 4.33 4.44
C SER A 239 -28.92 2.98 4.71
N PRO A 240 -29.40 1.85 4.16
CA PRO A 240 -28.66 0.58 4.22
C PRO A 240 -27.27 0.68 3.58
N PHE A 241 -27.12 1.44 2.49
CA PHE A 241 -25.84 1.64 1.83
C PHE A 241 -24.78 2.28 2.74
N LEU A 242 -25.15 3.35 3.48
CA LEU A 242 -24.24 4.06 4.39
C LEU A 242 -24.01 3.32 5.72
N GLN A 243 -24.88 2.36 6.06
CA GLN A 243 -24.68 1.46 7.21
C GLN A 243 -23.79 0.26 6.87
N ALA A 244 -23.62 -0.07 5.59
CA ALA A 244 -22.82 -1.20 5.16
C ALA A 244 -21.35 -1.05 5.57
N LYS A 245 -20.78 -2.15 6.07
CA LYS A 245 -19.36 -2.28 6.41
C LYS A 245 -18.72 -3.28 5.44
N TYR A 246 -17.58 -2.92 4.90
CA TYR A 246 -16.82 -3.75 3.98
C TYR A 246 -15.46 -4.08 4.59
N TYR A 247 -15.19 -5.35 4.79
CA TYR A 247 -13.93 -5.84 5.34
C TYR A 247 -12.97 -6.22 4.21
N GLN A 248 -11.75 -6.64 4.55
CA GLN A 248 -10.71 -7.01 3.59
C GLN A 248 -11.19 -7.98 2.47
N THR A 249 -12.16 -8.84 2.76
CA THR A 249 -12.72 -9.82 1.80
C THR A 249 -13.83 -9.29 0.92
N ASP A 250 -14.26 -8.04 1.11
CA ASP A 250 -15.42 -7.46 0.43
C ASP A 250 -15.04 -6.36 -0.57
N ILE A 251 -13.75 -5.99 -0.62
CA ILE A 251 -13.23 -4.90 -1.45
C ILE A 251 -11.95 -5.32 -2.15
N TYR A 252 -11.87 -4.97 -3.43
CA TYR A 252 -10.76 -5.28 -4.32
C TYR A 252 -10.48 -4.09 -5.22
N ASP A 253 -9.24 -3.88 -5.63
CA ASP A 253 -9.01 -3.03 -6.80
C ASP A 253 -9.18 -3.87 -8.06
N ALA A 254 -9.81 -3.29 -9.09
CA ALA A 254 -10.16 -3.99 -10.31
C ALA A 254 -9.64 -3.26 -11.54
N GLY A 255 -8.96 -4.01 -12.40
CA GLY A 255 -8.53 -3.53 -13.69
C GLY A 255 -9.71 -3.52 -14.67
N MET A 256 -10.15 -2.33 -15.10
CA MET A 256 -11.22 -2.20 -16.08
C MET A 256 -10.68 -1.93 -17.49
N ARG A 257 -11.35 -2.47 -18.52
CA ARG A 257 -11.06 -2.15 -19.94
C ARG A 257 -12.10 -1.24 -20.58
N ASN A 258 -13.30 -1.22 -20.00
CA ASN A 258 -14.46 -0.51 -20.51
C ASN A 258 -15.37 -0.11 -19.35
N PHE A 259 -16.31 0.79 -19.61
CA PHE A 259 -17.40 1.11 -18.68
C PHE A 259 -18.49 0.04 -18.74
N PRO A 260 -19.28 -0.13 -17.66
CA PRO A 260 -20.34 -1.12 -17.64
C PRO A 260 -21.46 -0.75 -18.59
N VAL A 261 -22.16 -1.76 -19.08
CA VAL A 261 -23.40 -1.64 -19.84
C VAL A 261 -24.50 -2.34 -19.06
N ALA A 262 -25.64 -1.67 -18.87
CA ALA A 262 -26.77 -2.24 -18.14
C ALA A 262 -27.26 -3.51 -18.83
N LYS A 263 -27.62 -4.51 -18.01
CA LYS A 263 -28.08 -5.85 -18.42
C LYS A 263 -27.03 -6.67 -19.18
N GLN A 264 -25.75 -6.37 -18.98
CA GLN A 264 -24.63 -7.12 -19.57
C GLN A 264 -23.61 -7.47 -18.49
N LYS A 265 -22.81 -8.51 -18.76
CA LYS A 265 -21.66 -8.82 -17.91
C LYS A 265 -20.58 -7.76 -18.08
N TRP A 266 -20.15 -7.17 -16.97
CA TRP A 266 -18.97 -6.33 -16.95
C TRP A 266 -17.77 -7.15 -16.54
N ASN A 267 -16.66 -7.02 -17.28
CA ASN A 267 -15.49 -7.87 -17.15
C ASN A 267 -14.30 -7.03 -16.68
N PHE A 268 -13.70 -7.45 -15.58
CA PHE A 268 -12.41 -6.97 -15.12
C PHE A 268 -11.32 -7.91 -15.60
N TRP A 269 -10.24 -7.33 -16.13
CA TRP A 269 -9.15 -8.13 -16.69
C TRP A 269 -8.29 -8.75 -15.58
N ASN A 270 -8.27 -8.12 -14.40
CA ASN A 270 -7.63 -8.66 -13.21
C ASN A 270 -8.19 -8.03 -11.94
N MET A 271 -8.08 -8.76 -10.84
CA MET A 271 -8.44 -8.34 -9.49
C MET A 271 -7.18 -8.23 -8.62
N PHE A 272 -7.10 -7.18 -7.82
CA PHE A 272 -5.97 -6.81 -6.99
C PHE A 272 -6.41 -6.61 -5.55
N ILE A 273 -5.45 -6.69 -4.64
CA ILE A 273 -5.65 -6.22 -3.28
C ILE A 273 -6.02 -4.73 -3.29
N PRO A 274 -6.93 -4.29 -2.43
CA PRO A 274 -7.36 -2.90 -2.39
C PRO A 274 -6.22 -2.01 -1.87
N SER A 275 -5.98 -0.91 -2.58
CA SER A 275 -4.95 0.06 -2.25
C SER A 275 -5.54 1.39 -1.77
N ASP A 276 -4.76 2.09 -0.97
CA ASP A 276 -5.06 3.44 -0.53
C ASP A 276 -4.62 4.45 -1.59
N ILE A 277 -5.55 5.22 -2.15
CA ILE A 277 -5.25 6.07 -3.32
C ILE A 277 -4.25 7.19 -3.03
N ALA A 278 -4.07 7.55 -1.76
CA ALA A 278 -3.14 8.60 -1.35
C ALA A 278 -1.68 8.15 -1.47
N ASN A 279 -1.40 6.86 -1.28
CA ASN A 279 -0.03 6.35 -1.19
C ASN A 279 0.23 5.05 -1.98
N GLN A 280 -0.81 4.48 -2.60
CA GLN A 280 -0.78 3.25 -3.41
C GLN A 280 -0.34 1.99 -2.66
N CYS A 281 -0.24 2.03 -1.33
CA CYS A 281 -0.01 0.85 -0.51
C CYS A 281 -1.32 0.09 -0.26
N PRO A 282 -1.24 -1.20 0.09
CA PRO A 282 -2.40 -1.94 0.60
C PRO A 282 -3.05 -1.21 1.77
N ILE A 283 -4.38 -1.30 1.87
CA ILE A 283 -5.11 -0.75 3.01
C ILE A 283 -4.61 -1.41 4.32
N ASP A 284 -4.31 -0.58 5.32
CA ASP A 284 -3.96 -1.03 6.67
C ASP A 284 -5.22 -1.53 7.40
N TRP A 285 -5.45 -2.84 7.36
CA TRP A 285 -6.56 -3.52 8.01
C TRP A 285 -6.44 -3.67 9.54
N GLY A 286 -5.38 -3.10 10.14
CA GLY A 286 -5.16 -3.09 11.59
C GLY A 286 -4.53 -4.38 12.15
N PRO A 287 -4.22 -4.40 13.46
CA PRO A 287 -3.56 -5.50 14.14
C PRO A 287 -4.18 -6.88 13.93
N ASP A 288 -5.51 -6.93 14.00
CA ASP A 288 -6.29 -8.16 13.91
C ASP A 288 -6.89 -8.38 12.52
N GLY A 289 -6.65 -7.46 11.57
CA GLY A 289 -7.22 -7.51 10.23
C GLY A 289 -8.74 -7.25 10.20
N ASP A 290 -9.28 -6.59 11.23
CA ASP A 290 -10.70 -6.42 11.52
C ASP A 290 -11.23 -5.00 11.29
N ARG A 291 -10.38 -4.09 10.81
CA ARG A 291 -10.84 -2.79 10.32
C ARG A 291 -11.79 -2.96 9.15
N TYR A 292 -12.65 -1.97 8.95
CA TYR A 292 -13.59 -1.95 7.84
C TYR A 292 -13.58 -0.60 7.15
N VAL A 293 -13.89 -0.62 5.85
CA VAL A 293 -14.23 0.60 5.13
C VAL A 293 -15.75 0.76 5.04
N GLN A 294 -16.19 2.01 5.05
CA GLN A 294 -17.59 2.39 4.96
C GLN A 294 -17.71 3.72 4.21
N PHE A 295 -18.78 3.86 3.43
CA PHE A 295 -19.13 5.14 2.83
C PHE A 295 -19.82 6.04 3.86
N ASP A 296 -19.34 7.26 3.96
CA ASP A 296 -19.99 8.34 4.68
C ASP A 296 -20.68 9.28 3.68
N ILE A 297 -21.38 10.30 4.19
CA ILE A 297 -22.02 11.35 3.39
C ILE A 297 -21.60 12.72 3.90
N GLU A 298 -21.29 13.64 2.99
CA GLU A 298 -20.85 15.01 3.30
C GLU A 298 -21.43 16.04 2.34
N PHE A 299 -21.54 17.29 2.80
CA PHE A 299 -21.92 18.40 1.93
C PHE A 299 -20.82 18.71 0.91
N GLU A 300 -21.22 19.00 -0.32
CA GLU A 300 -20.32 19.54 -1.32
C GLU A 300 -19.85 20.95 -0.92
N GLY A 301 -18.56 21.10 -0.56
CA GLY A 301 -17.98 22.40 -0.21
C GLY A 301 -17.61 23.27 -1.42
N ALA A 302 -17.22 22.65 -2.53
CA ALA A 302 -16.90 23.29 -3.80
C ALA A 302 -17.37 22.40 -4.95
N ARG A 303 -17.64 22.99 -6.12
CA ARG A 303 -18.20 22.27 -7.27
C ARG A 303 -17.33 21.06 -7.64
N ASN A 304 -17.89 19.88 -7.49
CA ASN A 304 -17.31 18.59 -7.76
C ASN A 304 -18.25 17.80 -8.68
N TYR A 305 -17.70 17.23 -9.74
CA TYR A 305 -18.46 16.48 -10.74
C TYR A 305 -18.99 15.14 -10.22
N SER A 306 -18.46 14.66 -9.10
CA SER A 306 -18.89 13.42 -8.45
C SER A 306 -20.00 13.63 -7.41
N ALA A 307 -20.33 14.88 -7.07
CA ALA A 307 -21.39 15.13 -6.08
C ALA A 307 -22.77 14.83 -6.67
N LEU A 308 -23.57 14.05 -5.92
CA LEU A 308 -24.95 13.72 -6.28
C LEU A 308 -25.90 14.78 -5.74
N GLN A 309 -26.89 15.15 -6.53
CA GLN A 309 -27.93 16.08 -6.10
C GLN A 309 -28.99 15.36 -5.27
N ASP A 310 -29.42 16.01 -4.19
CA ASP A 310 -30.48 15.49 -3.34
C ASP A 310 -31.86 15.59 -4.01
N ASP A 311 -32.39 14.41 -4.29
CA ASP A 311 -33.73 14.16 -4.81
C ASP A 311 -34.61 13.38 -3.83
N LEU A 312 -34.11 13.04 -2.63
CA LEU A 312 -34.80 12.21 -1.65
C LEU A 312 -35.34 13.03 -0.48
N TYR A 313 -34.55 13.98 0.02
CA TYR A 313 -34.88 14.82 1.18
C TYR A 313 -35.27 16.26 0.79
N SER A 314 -35.27 16.56 -0.51
CA SER A 314 -35.68 17.87 -1.08
C SER A 314 -34.91 19.07 -0.51
N THR A 315 -33.65 18.89 -0.12
CA THR A 315 -32.84 19.95 0.50
C THR A 315 -32.24 20.93 -0.52
N GLY A 316 -32.28 20.57 -1.80
CA GLY A 316 -31.63 21.34 -2.87
C GLY A 316 -30.10 21.35 -2.79
N LYS A 317 -29.51 20.50 -1.92
CA LYS A 317 -28.05 20.38 -1.73
C LYS A 317 -27.46 19.28 -2.60
N ARG A 318 -26.14 19.26 -2.66
CA ARG A 318 -25.35 18.21 -3.32
C ARG A 318 -24.43 17.58 -2.28
N PHE A 319 -24.22 16.28 -2.42
CA PHE A 319 -23.50 15.47 -1.44
C PHE A 319 -22.36 14.70 -2.09
N LEU A 320 -21.26 14.58 -1.34
CA LEU A 320 -20.14 13.71 -1.62
C LEU A 320 -20.22 12.46 -0.74
N PHE A 321 -19.62 11.38 -1.22
CA PHE A 321 -19.60 10.08 -0.55
C PHE A 321 -18.15 9.64 -0.33
N PRO A 322 -17.49 10.14 0.74
CA PRO A 322 -16.14 9.71 1.06
C PRO A 322 -16.12 8.24 1.51
N LEU A 323 -15.09 7.52 1.08
CA LEU A 323 -14.77 6.18 1.58
C LEU A 323 -13.81 6.31 2.76
N ARG A 324 -14.19 5.75 3.90
CA ARG A 324 -13.47 5.90 5.17
C ARG A 324 -13.14 4.56 5.79
N LEU A 325 -11.96 4.49 6.39
CA LEU A 325 -11.49 3.37 7.19
C LEU A 325 -11.80 3.62 8.66
N TYR A 326 -12.24 2.56 9.35
CA TYR A 326 -12.61 2.58 10.76
C TYR A 326 -11.99 1.38 11.49
N GLU A 327 -11.69 1.57 12.78
CA GLU A 327 -11.41 0.48 13.71
C GLU A 327 -12.68 -0.37 13.92
N SER A 328 -12.53 -1.60 14.41
CA SER A 328 -13.66 -2.51 14.62
C SER A 328 -14.70 -1.97 15.62
N ASP A 329 -14.28 -1.12 16.57
CA ASP A 329 -15.13 -0.40 17.52
C ASP A 329 -15.86 0.82 16.92
N GLY A 330 -15.59 1.16 15.66
CA GLY A 330 -16.20 2.28 14.94
C GLY A 330 -15.46 3.61 15.07
N ARG A 331 -14.30 3.66 15.75
CA ARG A 331 -13.46 4.87 15.74
C ARG A 331 -12.91 5.14 14.34
N PHE A 332 -12.96 6.40 13.93
CA PHE A 332 -12.44 6.85 12.65
C PHE A 332 -10.92 6.67 12.58
N VAL A 333 -10.46 6.02 11.51
CA VAL A 333 -9.04 5.87 11.17
C VAL A 333 -8.70 6.90 10.12
N LYS A 334 -9.12 6.77 8.86
CA LYS A 334 -8.77 7.79 7.85
C LYS A 334 -9.78 7.84 6.71
N THR A 335 -9.70 8.91 5.93
CA THR A 335 -10.35 8.97 4.62
C THR A 335 -9.44 8.25 3.62
N VAL A 336 -9.95 7.17 3.02
CA VAL A 336 -9.27 6.43 1.93
C VAL A 336 -9.46 7.20 0.62
N ALA A 337 -10.68 7.67 0.35
CA ALA A 337 -10.99 8.54 -0.78
C ALA A 337 -11.99 9.62 -0.36
N GLY A 338 -11.71 10.88 -0.70
CA GLY A 338 -12.61 11.99 -0.35
C GLY A 338 -13.91 12.02 -1.15
N PHE A 339 -13.90 11.47 -2.37
CA PHE A 339 -15.05 11.39 -3.27
C PHE A 339 -14.80 10.39 -4.40
N GLY A 340 -15.83 10.09 -5.17
CA GLY A 340 -15.72 9.28 -6.37
C GLY A 340 -17.06 9.02 -7.05
N ASN A 341 -17.02 8.27 -8.14
CA ASN A 341 -18.20 7.96 -8.95
C ASN A 341 -18.57 6.48 -8.83
N PHE A 342 -19.87 6.21 -8.73
CA PHE A 342 -20.40 4.84 -8.61
C PHE A 342 -20.89 4.29 -9.95
N PHE A 343 -20.50 3.05 -10.23
CA PHE A 343 -20.81 2.36 -11.48
C PHE A 343 -21.16 0.89 -11.25
N GLY A 344 -21.89 0.33 -12.21
CA GLY A 344 -22.04 -1.11 -12.38
C GLY A 344 -22.79 -1.82 -11.27
N PHE A 345 -23.85 -1.25 -10.69
CA PHE A 345 -24.61 -1.93 -9.65
C PHE A 345 -25.27 -3.21 -10.19
N GLY A 346 -25.11 -4.33 -9.48
CA GLY A 346 -25.76 -5.61 -9.78
C GLY A 346 -25.18 -6.76 -8.94
N GLU A 347 -25.99 -7.78 -8.65
CA GLU A 347 -25.55 -8.96 -7.86
C GLU A 347 -24.87 -8.58 -6.52
N GLY A 348 -25.43 -7.60 -5.80
CA GLY A 348 -24.87 -7.10 -4.54
C GLY A 348 -23.52 -6.38 -4.69
N SER A 349 -23.10 -6.09 -5.92
CA SER A 349 -21.77 -5.58 -6.24
C SER A 349 -21.83 -4.22 -6.93
N PHE A 350 -20.77 -3.43 -6.80
CA PHE A 350 -20.60 -2.15 -7.50
C PHE A 350 -19.13 -1.74 -7.57
N ALA A 351 -18.81 -0.84 -8.49
CA ALA A 351 -17.49 -0.22 -8.59
C ALA A 351 -17.53 1.26 -8.19
N PHE A 352 -16.46 1.72 -7.56
CA PHE A 352 -16.23 3.09 -7.12
C PHE A 352 -14.92 3.61 -7.71
N ILE A 353 -15.01 4.65 -8.54
CA ILE A 353 -13.83 5.31 -9.11
C ILE A 353 -13.38 6.40 -8.14
N GLN A 354 -12.32 6.09 -7.38
CA GLN A 354 -11.77 7.00 -6.38
C GLN A 354 -11.18 8.25 -7.04
N GLU A 355 -11.56 9.42 -6.56
CA GLU A 355 -10.98 10.72 -6.96
C GLU A 355 -10.92 10.98 -8.48
N ALA A 356 -11.85 10.38 -9.24
CA ALA A 356 -11.89 10.45 -10.71
C ALA A 356 -10.63 9.93 -11.44
N LYS A 357 -9.86 9.03 -10.81
CA LYS A 357 -8.71 8.35 -11.43
C LYS A 357 -9.18 7.10 -12.19
N ASN A 358 -9.05 7.08 -13.51
CA ASN A 358 -9.75 6.12 -14.40
C ASN A 358 -9.00 4.82 -14.74
N GLN A 359 -7.92 4.46 -14.05
CA GLN A 359 -7.10 3.28 -14.45
C GLN A 359 -7.47 2.01 -13.67
N THR A 360 -7.73 2.16 -12.37
CA THR A 360 -8.18 1.11 -11.45
C THR A 360 -9.41 1.61 -10.69
N VAL A 361 -10.32 0.70 -10.37
CA VAL A 361 -11.55 1.03 -9.61
C VAL A 361 -11.60 0.18 -8.37
N SER A 362 -12.14 0.70 -7.27
CA SER A 362 -12.40 -0.14 -6.11
C SER A 362 -13.75 -0.82 -6.27
N PHE A 363 -13.70 -2.13 -6.35
CA PHE A 363 -14.83 -3.01 -6.52
C PHE A 363 -15.28 -3.57 -5.17
N PHE A 364 -16.55 -3.38 -4.88
CA PHE A 364 -17.20 -3.85 -3.67
C PHE A 364 -18.11 -5.01 -4.01
N THR A 365 -17.95 -6.15 -3.34
CA THR A 365 -18.73 -7.35 -3.61
C THR A 365 -18.73 -8.31 -2.43
N LYS A 366 -19.76 -9.16 -2.36
CA LYS A 366 -19.77 -10.37 -1.51
C LYS A 366 -19.55 -11.65 -2.32
N LEU A 367 -19.37 -11.53 -3.64
CA LEU A 367 -19.08 -12.66 -4.51
C LEU A 367 -17.65 -13.15 -4.28
N PRO A 368 -17.37 -14.45 -4.45
CA PRO A 368 -16.02 -14.98 -4.30
C PRO A 368 -15.10 -14.41 -5.39
N VAL A 369 -14.07 -13.70 -4.99
CA VAL A 369 -13.05 -13.10 -5.87
C VAL A 369 -11.69 -13.71 -5.58
N GLU A 370 -10.98 -14.08 -6.64
CA GLU A 370 -9.57 -14.50 -6.58
C GLU A 370 -8.66 -13.36 -7.03
N ILE A 371 -7.64 -13.06 -6.22
CA ILE A 371 -6.58 -12.11 -6.59
C ILE A 371 -5.78 -12.67 -7.77
N ASN A 372 -5.39 -11.78 -8.67
CA ASN A 372 -4.67 -12.11 -9.90
C ASN A 372 -5.45 -12.97 -10.90
N LYS A 373 -6.79 -12.91 -10.86
CA LYS A 373 -7.67 -13.54 -11.84
C LYS A 373 -8.64 -12.53 -12.45
N PRO A 374 -9.08 -12.73 -13.71
CA PRO A 374 -10.21 -12.00 -14.25
C PRO A 374 -11.47 -12.26 -13.43
N PHE A 375 -12.38 -11.28 -13.39
CA PHE A 375 -13.67 -11.40 -12.72
C PHE A 375 -14.78 -10.78 -13.57
N SER A 376 -15.99 -11.31 -13.47
CA SER A 376 -17.15 -10.76 -14.18
C SER A 376 -18.43 -10.96 -13.39
N TYR A 377 -19.34 -10.00 -13.48
CA TYR A 377 -20.65 -10.05 -12.84
C TYR A 377 -21.70 -9.36 -13.72
N LEU A 378 -22.98 -9.68 -13.51
CA LEU A 378 -24.08 -9.09 -14.26
C LEU A 378 -24.37 -7.69 -13.72
N VAL A 379 -24.29 -6.69 -14.58
CA VAL A 379 -24.67 -5.31 -14.23
C VAL A 379 -26.15 -5.11 -14.48
N GLU A 380 -26.88 -4.68 -13.46
CA GLU A 380 -28.28 -4.27 -13.58
C GLU A 380 -28.38 -2.79 -13.96
N LYS A 381 -27.53 -1.96 -13.35
CA LYS A 381 -27.52 -0.51 -13.53
C LYS A 381 -26.13 0.03 -13.76
N ARG A 382 -25.96 0.76 -14.87
CA ARG A 382 -24.67 1.30 -15.29
C ARG A 382 -24.05 2.30 -14.32
N THR A 383 -24.82 3.28 -13.84
CA THR A 383 -24.33 4.36 -12.98
C THR A 383 -25.45 4.89 -12.13
N VAL A 384 -25.09 5.51 -11.02
CA VAL A 384 -26.01 6.24 -10.15
C VAL A 384 -25.81 7.73 -10.36
N THR A 385 -26.91 8.44 -10.62
CA THR A 385 -26.91 9.90 -10.84
C THR A 385 -27.73 10.65 -9.80
N LYS A 386 -28.41 9.92 -8.91
CA LYS A 386 -29.32 10.46 -7.88
C LYS A 386 -29.04 9.82 -6.53
N ILE A 387 -29.31 10.55 -5.46
CA ILE A 387 -29.09 10.07 -4.09
C ILE A 387 -30.06 8.96 -3.72
N SER A 388 -31.33 9.08 -4.12
CA SER A 388 -32.35 8.05 -3.87
C SER A 388 -31.94 6.66 -4.39
N GLU A 389 -31.21 6.61 -5.51
CA GLU A 389 -30.73 5.37 -6.14
C GLU A 389 -29.57 4.73 -5.37
N LEU A 390 -28.71 5.55 -4.75
CA LEU A 390 -27.57 5.07 -3.97
C LEU A 390 -28.03 4.63 -2.58
N LEU A 391 -28.77 5.50 -1.88
CA LEU A 391 -29.07 5.31 -0.47
C LEU A 391 -30.01 4.15 -0.20
N THR A 392 -30.82 3.76 -1.19
CA THR A 392 -31.75 2.62 -1.10
C THR A 392 -31.13 1.31 -1.58
N PHE A 393 -29.93 1.34 -2.18
CA PHE A 393 -29.21 0.13 -2.56
C PHE A 393 -28.85 -0.66 -1.30
N ASN A 394 -29.24 -1.93 -1.27
CA ASN A 394 -28.87 -2.84 -0.20
C ASN A 394 -27.73 -3.75 -0.69
N PRO A 395 -26.50 -3.57 -0.21
CA PRO A 395 -25.36 -4.41 -0.57
C PRO A 395 -25.37 -5.80 0.11
N ALA A 396 -26.50 -6.20 0.72
CA ALA A 396 -26.68 -7.46 1.44
C ALA A 396 -26.34 -8.71 0.61
#